data_AF-A0A1M5PFP8-F1
#
_entry.id   AF-A0A1M5PFP8-F1
#
_cell.length_a   1.000
_cell.length_b   1.000
_cell.length_c   1.000
_cell.angle_alpha   90.00
_cell.angle_beta   90.00
_cell.angle_gamma   90.00
#
_symmetry.space_group_name_H-M   'P 1'
#
loop_
_entity.id
_entity.type
_entity.pdbx_description
1 polymer ?
#
loop_
_entity_poly.entity_id
_entity_poly.type
_entity_poly.pdbx_seq_one_letter_code
_entity_poly.pdbx_strand_id
1 'polypeptide(L)'
;MKNKITFSIIMFALIFIVVFLLKKEDDNFGEVIEKQELTRVEKINQQKKTTKGKIDITNNIHLIWSIKNFIEKEHKIEYCESIDARYICKIDDKDYYGSDFRMDFPKNELEKLSIHINNKSIKLDASQIYNPNHSGELSKDQFKLEKYKDFYILYAFFSDGAGTYTTYWKITDYNSKRSELSNDEKDFEWQSNN
;
A
#
# COMPACT_ATOMS: atom_id res chain seq x y z
N MET A 1 51.69 -20.38 56.71
CA MET A 1 50.63 -21.03 55.89
C MET A 1 49.35 -20.19 55.73
N LYS A 2 48.94 -19.35 56.68
CA LYS A 2 47.70 -18.55 56.58
C LYS A 2 47.63 -17.57 55.38
N ASN A 3 48.74 -16.94 54.99
CA ASN A 3 48.76 -15.96 53.88
C ASN A 3 48.62 -16.56 52.48
N LYS A 4 48.87 -17.87 52.28
CA LYS A 4 48.68 -18.52 50.98
C LYS A 4 47.20 -18.87 50.72
N ILE A 5 46.43 -19.10 51.78
CA ILE A 5 45.00 -19.42 51.68
C ILE A 5 44.19 -18.16 51.36
N THR A 6 44.52 -17.03 51.97
CA THR A 6 43.85 -15.74 51.70
C THR A 6 44.07 -15.25 50.27
N PHE A 7 45.29 -15.40 49.73
CA PHE A 7 45.59 -15.01 48.34
C PHE A 7 44.80 -15.85 47.32
N SER A 8 44.64 -17.15 47.58
CA SER A 8 43.86 -18.06 46.73
C SER A 8 42.37 -17.67 46.69
N ILE A 9 41.77 -17.38 47.85
CA ILE A 9 40.37 -16.97 47.95
C ILE A 9 40.10 -15.66 47.20
N ILE A 10 41.01 -14.68 47.31
CA ILE A 10 40.88 -13.41 46.58
C ILE A 10 40.97 -13.63 45.07
N MET A 11 41.86 -14.51 44.61
CA MET A 11 41.99 -14.79 43.18
C MET A 11 40.74 -15.49 42.61
N PHE A 12 40.15 -16.44 43.35
CA PHE A 12 38.89 -17.07 42.95
C PHE A 12 37.73 -16.07 42.92
N ALA A 13 37.66 -15.13 43.88
CA ALA A 13 36.66 -14.07 43.87
C ALA A 13 36.79 -13.15 42.64
N LEU A 14 38.02 -12.80 42.25
CA LEU A 14 38.27 -11.99 41.06
C LEU A 14 37.88 -12.73 39.76
N ILE A 15 38.20 -14.03 39.64
CA ILE A 15 37.76 -14.84 38.49
C ILE A 15 36.23 -14.87 38.43
N PHE A 16 35.56 -15.05 39.57
CA PHE A 16 34.10 -15.10 39.62
C PHE A 16 33.47 -13.77 39.21
N ILE A 17 34.05 -12.64 39.61
CA ILE A 17 33.62 -11.30 39.20
C ILE A 17 33.79 -11.11 37.69
N VAL A 18 34.94 -11.51 37.12
CA VAL A 18 35.19 -11.41 35.67
C VAL A 18 34.20 -12.26 34.88
N VAL A 19 33.97 -13.51 35.28
CA VAL A 19 32.99 -14.40 34.63
C VAL A 19 31.57 -13.84 34.74
N PHE A 20 31.20 -13.26 35.88
CA PHE A 20 29.90 -12.65 36.08
C PHE A 20 29.71 -11.38 35.21
N LEU A 21 30.75 -10.56 35.08
CA LEU A 21 30.72 -9.37 34.22
C LEU A 21 30.63 -9.73 32.74
N LEU A 22 31.39 -10.73 32.28
CA LEU A 22 31.34 -11.19 30.89
C LEU A 22 29.96 -11.77 30.53
N LYS A 23 29.36 -12.58 31.41
CA LYS A 23 27.99 -13.09 31.17
C LYS A 23 26.95 -11.97 31.09
N LYS A 24 27.06 -10.96 31.95
CA LYS A 24 26.11 -9.84 31.97
C LYS A 24 26.19 -8.98 30.70
N GLU A 25 27.36 -8.88 30.07
CA GLU A 25 27.53 -8.12 28.83
C GLU A 25 26.94 -8.86 27.62
N ASP A 26 27.15 -10.18 27.52
CA ASP A 26 26.57 -11.02 26.46
C ASP A 26 25.03 -11.04 26.52
N ASP A 27 24.44 -11.18 27.71
CA ASP A 27 22.98 -11.22 27.88
C ASP A 27 22.32 -9.89 27.44
N ASN A 28 22.94 -8.74 27.77
CA ASN A 28 22.42 -7.43 27.38
C ASN A 28 22.59 -7.17 25.87
N PHE A 29 23.68 -7.65 25.26
CA PHE A 29 23.93 -7.47 23.83
C PHE A 29 22.95 -8.30 22.98
N GLY A 30 22.67 -9.54 23.39
CA GLY A 30 21.66 -10.39 22.74
C GLY A 30 20.27 -9.78 22.75
N GLU A 31 19.82 -9.25 23.90
CA GLU A 31 18.50 -8.62 24.03
C GLU A 31 18.36 -7.34 23.18
N VAL A 32 19.46 -6.57 23.02
CA VAL A 32 19.48 -5.37 22.15
C VAL A 32 19.39 -5.74 20.68
N ILE A 33 20.10 -6.78 20.23
CA ILE A 33 20.01 -7.26 18.83
C ILE A 33 18.62 -7.81 18.54
N GLU A 34 18.07 -8.64 19.43
CA GLU A 34 16.75 -9.24 19.24
C GLU A 34 15.66 -8.16 19.16
N LYS A 35 15.69 -7.14 20.02
CA LYS A 35 14.77 -5.98 19.94
C LYS A 35 14.93 -5.18 18.66
N GLN A 36 16.15 -5.01 18.16
CA GLN A 36 16.42 -4.31 16.89
C GLN A 36 15.94 -5.11 15.67
N GLU A 37 16.10 -6.43 15.68
CA GLU A 37 15.61 -7.29 14.61
C GLU A 37 14.08 -7.41 14.62
N LEU A 38 13.44 -7.58 15.79
CA LEU A 38 11.99 -7.56 15.91
C LEU A 38 11.39 -6.24 15.42
N THR A 39 11.95 -5.09 15.81
CA THR A 39 11.48 -3.78 15.32
C THR A 39 11.70 -3.59 13.82
N ARG A 40 12.72 -4.22 13.23
CA ARG A 40 12.94 -4.21 11.78
C ARG A 40 11.91 -5.08 11.05
N VAL A 41 11.62 -6.28 11.55
CA VAL A 41 10.61 -7.19 10.99
C VAL A 41 9.21 -6.61 11.13
N GLU A 42 8.87 -5.99 12.26
CA GLU A 42 7.61 -5.29 12.46
C GLU A 42 7.44 -4.09 11.54
N LYS A 43 8.51 -3.29 11.32
CA LYS A 43 8.49 -2.19 10.33
C LYS A 43 8.30 -2.70 8.90
N ILE A 44 8.92 -3.82 8.54
CA ILE A 44 8.74 -4.46 7.23
C ILE A 44 7.30 -5.01 7.08
N ASN A 45 6.74 -5.60 8.14
CA ASN A 45 5.39 -6.14 8.14
C ASN A 45 4.31 -5.04 8.14
N GLN A 46 4.55 -3.90 8.80
CA GLN A 46 3.68 -2.71 8.69
C GLN A 46 3.72 -2.09 7.29
N GLN A 47 4.84 -2.18 6.57
CA GLN A 47 4.97 -1.65 5.21
C GLN A 47 4.19 -2.46 4.15
N LYS A 48 3.94 -3.76 4.34
CA LYS A 48 3.27 -4.61 3.33
C LYS A 48 1.85 -5.04 3.68
N LYS A 49 1.13 -4.28 4.49
CA LYS A 49 -0.30 -4.56 4.72
C LYS A 49 -1.03 -4.46 3.38
N THR A 50 -1.57 -5.60 2.94
CA THR A 50 -2.29 -5.72 1.68
C THR A 50 -3.69 -6.25 1.97
N THR A 51 -4.71 -5.50 1.58
CA THR A 51 -6.11 -5.93 1.63
C THR A 51 -6.50 -6.47 0.26
N LYS A 52 -7.29 -7.53 0.21
CA LYS A 52 -7.75 -8.14 -1.03
C LYS A 52 -9.24 -8.42 -0.94
N GLY A 53 -9.91 -8.40 -2.09
CA GLY A 53 -11.32 -8.69 -2.14
C GLY A 53 -11.80 -9.14 -3.51
N LYS A 54 -13.09 -9.49 -3.52
CA LYS A 54 -13.84 -9.90 -4.71
C LYS A 54 -15.14 -9.11 -4.75
N ILE A 55 -15.48 -8.58 -5.92
CA ILE A 55 -16.75 -7.88 -6.15
C ILE A 55 -17.50 -8.60 -7.25
N ASP A 56 -18.66 -9.18 -6.92
CA ASP A 56 -19.53 -9.81 -7.90
C ASP A 56 -20.39 -8.74 -8.61
N ILE A 57 -20.05 -8.44 -9.88
CA ILE A 57 -20.79 -7.49 -10.72
C ILE A 57 -22.10 -8.16 -11.18
N THR A 58 -21.97 -9.36 -11.75
CA THR A 58 -23.07 -10.27 -12.11
C THR A 58 -22.68 -11.72 -11.75
N ASN A 59 -23.58 -12.68 -11.91
CA ASN A 59 -23.30 -14.09 -11.57
C ASN A 59 -22.05 -14.67 -12.25
N ASN A 60 -21.71 -14.21 -13.45
CA ASN A 60 -20.58 -14.74 -14.24
C ASN A 60 -19.45 -13.72 -14.43
N ILE A 61 -19.57 -12.55 -13.81
CA ILE A 61 -18.57 -11.48 -13.93
C ILE A 61 -18.24 -10.92 -12.56
N HIS A 62 -16.97 -11.01 -12.18
CA HIS A 62 -16.48 -10.48 -10.91
C HIS A 62 -15.14 -9.78 -11.06
N LEU A 63 -14.88 -8.85 -10.15
CA LEU A 63 -13.58 -8.22 -9.99
C LEU A 63 -12.81 -8.91 -8.87
N ILE A 64 -11.50 -9.05 -9.06
CA ILE A 64 -10.56 -9.41 -8.00
C ILE A 64 -9.57 -8.25 -7.87
N TRP A 65 -9.38 -7.78 -6.65
CA TRP A 65 -8.56 -6.61 -6.36
C TRP A 65 -7.61 -6.81 -5.18
N SER A 66 -6.51 -6.04 -5.16
CA SER A 66 -5.67 -5.87 -3.98
C SER A 66 -5.24 -4.41 -3.82
N ILE A 67 -5.30 -3.92 -2.59
CA ILE A 67 -4.84 -2.58 -2.17
C ILE A 67 -3.67 -2.78 -1.23
N LYS A 68 -2.59 -2.01 -1.42
CA LYS A 68 -1.43 -1.99 -0.52
C LYS A 68 -1.26 -0.60 0.09
N ASN A 69 -0.57 -0.54 1.23
CA ASN A 69 -0.10 0.73 1.77
C ASN A 69 0.82 1.42 0.75
N PHE A 70 0.67 2.74 0.63
CA PHE A 70 1.57 3.54 -0.17
C PHE A 70 2.90 3.69 0.58
N ILE A 71 4.02 3.44 -0.10
CA ILE A 71 5.35 3.53 0.49
C ILE A 71 6.10 4.62 -0.27
N GLU A 72 6.16 5.83 0.30
CA GLU A 72 6.78 7.01 -0.33
C GLU A 72 8.15 6.71 -0.97
N LYS A 73 8.99 5.91 -0.31
CA LYS A 73 10.34 5.55 -0.78
C LYS A 73 10.36 4.70 -2.06
N GLU A 74 9.24 4.10 -2.45
CA GLU A 74 9.09 3.33 -3.69
C GLU A 74 8.70 4.22 -4.89
N HIS A 75 8.42 5.50 -4.67
CA HIS A 75 7.88 6.41 -5.68
C HIS A 75 8.74 7.65 -5.88
N LYS A 76 8.70 8.19 -7.10
CA LYS A 76 9.27 9.51 -7.40
C LYS A 76 8.20 10.57 -7.18
N ILE A 77 8.45 11.49 -6.25
CA ILE A 77 7.50 12.54 -5.89
C ILE A 77 7.96 13.88 -6.46
N GLU A 78 7.10 14.54 -7.23
CA GLU A 78 7.30 15.90 -7.73
C GLU A 78 6.37 16.87 -7.00
N TYR A 79 6.94 17.97 -6.55
CA TYR A 79 6.22 19.02 -5.85
C TYR A 79 6.05 20.23 -6.75
N CYS A 80 4.88 20.86 -6.64
CA CYS A 80 4.57 22.13 -7.24
C CYS A 80 4.28 23.15 -6.14
N GLU A 81 4.42 24.43 -6.46
CA GLU A 81 4.21 25.53 -5.53
C GLU A 81 3.12 26.46 -6.09
N SER A 82 2.18 26.83 -5.23
CA SER A 82 1.26 27.96 -5.45
C SER A 82 1.62 29.09 -4.49
N ILE A 83 0.90 30.21 -4.60
CA ILE A 83 1.05 31.36 -3.69
C ILE A 83 0.83 30.95 -2.22
N ASP A 84 -0.03 29.94 -1.99
CA ASP A 84 -0.51 29.59 -0.66
C ASP A 84 0.10 28.30 -0.11
N ALA A 85 0.62 27.39 -0.96
CA ALA A 85 1.09 26.08 -0.50
C ALA A 85 2.02 25.35 -1.47
N ARG A 86 2.83 24.43 -0.93
CA ARG A 86 3.57 23.41 -1.68
C ARG A 86 2.82 22.08 -1.64
N TYR A 87 2.48 21.52 -2.79
CA TYR A 87 1.67 20.31 -2.92
C TYR A 87 2.32 19.29 -3.86
N ILE A 88 1.92 18.02 -3.75
CA ILE A 88 2.34 16.93 -4.64
C ILE A 88 1.58 17.08 -5.96
N CYS A 89 2.28 17.37 -7.04
CA CYS A 89 1.64 17.45 -8.36
C CYS A 89 1.81 16.17 -9.17
N LYS A 90 2.93 15.45 -9.03
CA LYS A 90 3.15 14.17 -9.70
C LYS A 90 3.68 13.08 -8.78
N ILE A 91 3.29 11.86 -9.07
CA ILE A 91 3.84 10.63 -8.52
C ILE A 91 4.22 9.72 -9.69
N ASP A 92 5.48 9.30 -9.74
CA ASP A 92 6.07 8.51 -10.82
C ASP A 92 5.87 9.17 -12.20
N ASP A 93 6.23 10.45 -12.27
CA ASP A 93 6.22 11.27 -13.49
C ASP A 93 4.83 11.47 -14.15
N LYS A 94 3.73 11.16 -13.45
CA LYS A 94 2.38 11.53 -13.93
C LYS A 94 1.53 12.16 -12.84
N ASP A 95 0.46 12.83 -13.28
CA ASP A 95 -0.37 13.66 -12.43
C ASP A 95 -1.03 12.86 -11.30
N TYR A 96 -0.99 13.43 -10.10
CA TYR A 96 -1.57 12.82 -8.91
C TYR A 96 -3.05 13.20 -8.75
N TYR A 97 -3.92 12.20 -8.69
CA TYR A 97 -5.35 12.33 -8.38
C TYR A 97 -5.70 11.63 -7.06
N GLY A 98 -6.74 12.08 -6.37
CA GLY A 98 -7.26 11.40 -5.16
C GLY A 98 -6.93 12.09 -3.82
N SER A 99 -6.74 13.41 -3.82
CA SER A 99 -6.71 14.27 -2.64
C SER A 99 -7.06 15.70 -3.05
N ASP A 100 -7.86 16.42 -2.25
CA ASP A 100 -8.32 17.79 -2.54
C ASP A 100 -7.18 18.79 -2.71
N PHE A 101 -6.20 18.75 -1.80
CA PHE A 101 -5.08 19.70 -1.80
C PHE A 101 -3.75 19.06 -2.16
N ARG A 102 -3.70 17.72 -2.27
CA ARG A 102 -2.49 16.94 -2.58
C ARG A 102 -1.29 17.29 -1.66
N MET A 103 -1.58 17.75 -0.45
CA MET A 103 -0.59 18.15 0.56
C MET A 103 -0.07 16.93 1.32
N ASP A 104 -0.91 15.91 1.46
CA ASP A 104 -0.60 14.66 2.11
C ASP A 104 -0.26 13.58 1.08
N PHE A 105 0.60 12.65 1.48
CA PHE A 105 0.85 11.44 0.70
C PHE A 105 -0.40 10.57 0.63
N PRO A 106 -0.57 9.80 -0.47
CA PRO A 106 -1.53 8.72 -0.48
C PRO A 106 -1.34 7.80 0.73
N LYS A 107 -2.45 7.33 1.29
CA LYS A 107 -2.44 6.32 2.36
C LYS A 107 -2.24 4.92 1.78
N ASN A 108 -2.86 4.66 0.63
CA ASN A 108 -2.84 3.36 -0.03
C ASN A 108 -2.95 3.51 -1.55
N GLU A 109 -2.66 2.42 -2.26
CA GLU A 109 -2.75 2.35 -3.72
C GLU A 109 -3.35 1.01 -4.16
N LEU A 110 -4.07 1.04 -5.28
CA LEU A 110 -4.60 -0.17 -5.90
C LEU A 110 -3.45 -0.91 -6.60
N GLU A 111 -2.99 -1.98 -5.97
CA GLU A 111 -1.88 -2.78 -6.48
C GLU A 111 -2.32 -3.61 -7.69
N LYS A 112 -3.49 -4.25 -7.61
CA LYS A 112 -4.01 -5.11 -8.66
C LYS A 112 -5.51 -4.93 -8.82
N LEU A 113 -5.95 -4.96 -10.07
CA LEU A 113 -7.34 -5.09 -10.45
C LEU A 113 -7.43 -6.04 -11.64
N SER A 114 -8.38 -6.97 -11.58
CA SER A 114 -8.66 -7.89 -12.67
C SER A 114 -10.14 -8.17 -12.76
N ILE A 115 -10.64 -8.30 -13.98
CA ILE A 115 -12.02 -8.69 -14.25
C ILE A 115 -12.03 -10.13 -14.77
N HIS A 116 -12.93 -10.92 -14.22
CA HIS A 116 -13.13 -12.31 -14.60
C HIS A 116 -14.45 -12.42 -15.37
N ILE A 117 -14.39 -12.78 -16.65
CA ILE A 117 -15.56 -12.95 -17.52
C ILE A 117 -15.52 -14.37 -18.08
N ASN A 118 -16.55 -15.19 -17.79
CA ASN A 118 -16.64 -16.57 -18.30
C ASN A 118 -15.36 -17.41 -18.08
N ASN A 119 -14.84 -17.40 -16.84
CA ASN A 119 -13.61 -18.09 -16.41
C ASN A 119 -12.30 -17.56 -17.01
N LYS A 120 -12.32 -16.42 -17.72
CA LYS A 120 -11.11 -15.76 -18.23
C LYS A 120 -10.80 -14.55 -17.36
N SER A 121 -9.57 -14.50 -16.85
CA SER A 121 -9.07 -13.37 -16.07
C SER A 121 -8.39 -12.37 -17.00
N ILE A 122 -8.77 -11.10 -16.90
CA ILE A 122 -8.24 -10.00 -17.70
C ILE A 122 -7.68 -8.98 -16.70
N LYS A 123 -6.36 -8.73 -16.78
CA LYS A 123 -5.71 -7.73 -15.94
C LYS A 123 -6.15 -6.34 -16.40
N LEU A 124 -6.50 -5.49 -15.44
CA LEU A 124 -6.81 -4.09 -15.64
C LEU A 124 -5.61 -3.25 -15.17
N ASP A 125 -5.26 -2.21 -15.93
CA ASP A 125 -4.21 -1.27 -15.52
C ASP A 125 -4.68 -0.51 -14.27
N ALA A 126 -4.00 -0.77 -13.14
CA ALA A 126 -4.29 -0.15 -11.85
C ALA A 126 -3.27 0.95 -11.49
N SER A 127 -2.35 1.29 -12.39
CA SER A 127 -1.29 2.27 -12.10
C SER A 127 -1.89 3.63 -11.72
N GLN A 128 -1.34 4.26 -10.68
CA GLN A 128 -1.73 5.59 -10.21
C GLN A 128 -3.15 5.71 -9.67
N ILE A 129 -3.79 4.59 -9.33
CA ILE A 129 -5.02 4.60 -8.56
C ILE A 129 -4.64 4.66 -7.07
N TYR A 130 -4.43 5.89 -6.60
CA TYR A 130 -4.08 6.21 -5.22
C TYR A 130 -5.33 6.54 -4.42
N ASN A 131 -5.34 6.14 -3.14
CA ASN A 131 -6.51 6.24 -2.27
C ASN A 131 -7.83 5.77 -2.94
N PRO A 132 -7.89 4.53 -3.49
CA PRO A 132 -9.08 4.00 -4.15
C PRO A 132 -10.38 4.11 -3.34
N ASN A 133 -10.29 4.05 -2.00
CA ASN A 133 -11.40 4.24 -1.08
C ASN A 133 -10.86 4.69 0.30
N HIS A 134 -11.62 5.52 1.02
CA HIS A 134 -11.35 5.90 2.41
C HIS A 134 -11.21 4.70 3.36
N SER A 135 -12.01 3.64 3.16
CA SER A 135 -12.01 2.45 4.03
C SER A 135 -10.82 1.50 3.80
N GLY A 136 -10.09 1.66 2.69
CA GLY A 136 -9.10 0.67 2.24
C GLY A 136 -9.70 -0.57 1.59
N GLU A 137 -11.00 -0.55 1.26
CA GLU A 137 -11.70 -1.62 0.54
C GLU A 137 -12.47 -1.04 -0.66
N LEU A 138 -12.58 -1.82 -1.74
CA LEU A 138 -13.42 -1.44 -2.88
C LEU A 138 -14.86 -1.92 -2.72
N SER A 139 -15.82 -1.07 -3.04
CA SER A 139 -17.25 -1.43 -3.04
C SER A 139 -17.78 -1.69 -4.45
N LYS A 140 -18.91 -2.40 -4.55
CA LYS A 140 -19.59 -2.64 -5.83
C LYS A 140 -20.05 -1.35 -6.49
N ASP A 141 -20.52 -0.39 -5.70
CA ASP A 141 -21.10 0.87 -6.18
C ASP A 141 -20.06 1.76 -6.88
N GLN A 142 -18.77 1.50 -6.66
CA GLN A 142 -17.69 2.17 -7.38
C GLN A 142 -17.59 1.78 -8.85
N PHE A 143 -18.29 0.73 -9.29
CA PHE A 143 -18.13 0.14 -10.62
C PHE A 143 -19.44 0.02 -11.38
N LYS A 144 -19.40 0.32 -12.68
CA LYS A 144 -20.49 0.04 -13.62
C LYS A 144 -19.96 -0.68 -14.84
N LEU A 145 -20.54 -1.81 -15.17
CA LEU A 145 -20.16 -2.59 -16.35
C LEU A 145 -21.26 -2.47 -17.42
N GLU A 146 -20.89 -1.95 -18.58
CA GLU A 146 -21.76 -1.88 -19.75
C GLU A 146 -21.26 -2.83 -20.83
N LYS A 147 -22.20 -3.62 -21.39
CA LYS A 147 -21.92 -4.55 -22.48
C LYS A 147 -22.34 -3.92 -23.81
N TYR A 148 -21.38 -3.82 -24.72
CA TYR A 148 -21.59 -3.48 -26.12
C TYR A 148 -21.48 -4.75 -26.97
N LYS A 149 -21.77 -4.64 -28.27
CA LYS A 149 -21.80 -5.80 -29.18
C LYS A 149 -20.51 -6.62 -29.14
N ASP A 150 -19.37 -5.94 -29.19
CA ASP A 150 -18.06 -6.57 -29.36
C ASP A 150 -17.10 -6.29 -28.19
N PHE A 151 -17.54 -5.55 -27.17
CA PHE A 151 -16.68 -5.16 -26.06
C PHE A 151 -17.47 -4.83 -24.79
N TYR A 152 -16.76 -4.73 -23.67
CA TYR A 152 -17.29 -4.19 -22.43
C TYR A 152 -16.62 -2.86 -22.09
N ILE A 153 -17.34 -1.98 -21.41
CA ILE A 153 -16.75 -0.85 -20.70
C ILE A 153 -17.01 -1.05 -19.21
N LEU A 154 -15.94 -1.12 -18.42
CA LEU A 154 -16.01 -1.05 -16.96
C LEU A 154 -15.66 0.37 -16.54
N TYR A 155 -16.65 1.15 -16.13
CA TYR A 155 -16.44 2.44 -15.48
C TYR A 155 -16.12 2.24 -14.01
N ALA A 156 -15.27 3.12 -13.46
CA ALA A 156 -15.06 3.20 -12.03
C ALA A 156 -14.85 4.63 -11.54
N PHE A 157 -15.18 4.88 -10.29
CA PHE A 157 -14.71 6.05 -9.55
C PHE A 157 -13.98 5.65 -8.26
N PHE A 158 -13.09 6.52 -7.84
CA PHE A 158 -12.25 6.36 -6.66
C PHE A 158 -12.26 7.65 -5.86
N SER A 159 -12.26 7.52 -4.53
CA SER A 159 -12.32 8.67 -3.64
C SER A 159 -11.77 8.35 -2.27
N ASP A 160 -11.03 9.28 -1.69
CA ASP A 160 -10.52 9.20 -0.31
C ASP A 160 -11.40 9.95 0.70
N GLY A 161 -12.51 10.52 0.22
CA GLY A 161 -13.42 11.39 0.97
C GLY A 161 -13.11 12.88 0.85
N ALA A 162 -11.96 13.25 0.27
CA ALA A 162 -11.60 14.62 -0.05
C ALA A 162 -11.67 14.85 -1.57
N GLY A 163 -10.97 14.03 -2.37
CA GLY A 163 -10.99 14.12 -3.83
C GLY A 163 -11.64 12.90 -4.49
N THR A 164 -12.39 13.10 -5.57
CA THR A 164 -12.94 12.02 -6.40
C THR A 164 -12.39 12.10 -7.82
N TYR A 165 -12.09 10.95 -8.41
CA TYR A 165 -11.66 10.82 -9.80
C TYR A 165 -12.21 9.55 -10.43
N THR A 166 -12.25 9.50 -11.74
CA THR A 166 -12.85 8.42 -12.53
C THR A 166 -11.96 7.97 -13.68
N THR A 167 -12.22 6.77 -14.16
CA THR A 167 -11.60 6.17 -15.34
C THR A 167 -12.50 5.04 -15.83
N TYR A 168 -12.21 4.52 -17.01
CA TYR A 168 -12.84 3.30 -17.49
C TYR A 168 -11.86 2.39 -18.19
N TRP A 169 -12.18 1.11 -18.23
CA TRP A 169 -11.47 0.11 -19.02
C TRP A 169 -12.36 -0.37 -20.16
N LYS A 170 -11.89 -0.19 -21.39
CA LYS A 170 -12.44 -0.89 -22.55
C LYS A 170 -11.84 -2.29 -22.60
N ILE A 171 -12.69 -3.30 -22.62
CA ILE A 171 -12.31 -4.71 -22.59
C ILE A 171 -12.75 -5.38 -23.89
N THR A 172 -11.79 -5.88 -24.66
CA THR A 172 -11.96 -6.51 -25.99
C THR A 172 -11.04 -7.72 -26.07
N ASP A 173 -11.55 -8.87 -26.51
CA ASP A 173 -10.73 -10.07 -26.81
C ASP A 173 -9.68 -10.39 -25.74
N TYR A 174 -10.11 -10.45 -24.48
CA TYR A 174 -9.26 -10.73 -23.31
C TYR A 174 -8.17 -9.70 -23.00
N ASN A 175 -8.18 -8.56 -23.67
CA ASN A 175 -7.32 -7.43 -23.41
C ASN A 175 -8.12 -6.29 -22.78
N SER A 176 -7.42 -5.39 -22.09
CA SER A 176 -8.00 -4.16 -21.57
C SER A 176 -7.15 -2.95 -21.94
N LYS A 177 -7.82 -1.83 -22.19
CA LYS A 177 -7.20 -0.52 -22.33
C LYS A 177 -7.92 0.45 -21.40
N ARG A 178 -7.17 1.08 -20.50
CA ARG A 178 -7.69 2.10 -19.59
C ARG A 178 -7.73 3.46 -20.28
N SER A 179 -8.73 4.27 -19.97
CA SER A 179 -8.72 5.71 -20.25
C SER A 179 -7.72 6.45 -19.36
N GLU A 180 -7.57 7.75 -19.58
CA GLU A 180 -6.87 8.59 -18.60
C GLU A 180 -7.70 8.69 -17.30
N LEU A 181 -7.02 9.03 -16.20
CA LEU A 181 -7.68 9.40 -14.96
C LEU A 181 -8.20 10.83 -15.11
N SER A 182 -9.41 11.10 -14.63
CA SER A 182 -10.01 12.42 -14.73
C SER A 182 -10.81 12.76 -13.48
N ASN A 183 -10.89 14.04 -13.15
CA ASN A 183 -11.81 14.61 -12.18
C ASN A 183 -12.79 15.63 -12.81
N ASP A 184 -12.85 15.70 -14.14
CA ASP A 184 -13.81 16.54 -14.86
C ASP A 184 -15.22 15.96 -14.72
N GLU A 185 -16.20 16.81 -14.43
CA GLU A 185 -17.60 16.42 -14.23
C GLU A 185 -18.20 15.61 -15.40
N LYS A 186 -17.85 15.98 -16.64
CA LYS A 186 -18.29 15.28 -17.87
C LYS A 186 -17.91 13.81 -17.89
N ASP A 187 -16.80 13.44 -17.25
CA ASP A 187 -16.29 12.06 -17.26
C ASP A 187 -17.02 11.18 -16.22
N PHE A 188 -17.88 11.78 -15.39
CA PHE A 188 -18.76 11.09 -14.44
C PHE A 188 -20.19 10.85 -14.97
N GLU A 189 -20.54 11.32 -16.18
CA GLU A 189 -21.90 11.22 -16.74
C GLU A 189 -22.45 9.78 -16.78
N TRP A 190 -21.57 8.76 -16.83
CA TRP A 190 -21.94 7.35 -16.78
C TRP A 190 -22.70 6.95 -15.50
N GLN A 191 -22.57 7.74 -14.41
CA GLN A 191 -23.28 7.53 -13.14
C GLN A 191 -24.74 7.96 -13.21
N SER A 192 -25.08 8.91 -14.07
CA SER A 192 -26.45 9.45 -14.19
C SER A 192 -27.32 8.69 -15.19
N ASN A 193 -26.69 7.90 -16.06
CA ASN A 193 -27.38 7.09 -17.08
C ASN A 193 -27.84 5.76 -16.47
N ASN A 194 -29.11 5.68 -16.05
CA ASN A 194 -29.76 4.42 -15.64
C ASN A 194 -30.18 3.56 -16.83
#